data_AF-A0A376VC00-F1
#
_entry.id   AF-A0A376VC00-F1
#
_cell.length_a   1.000
_cell.length_b   1.000
_cell.length_c   1.000
_cell.angle_alpha   90.00
_cell.angle_beta   90.00
_cell.angle_gamma   90.00
#
_symmetry.space_group_name_H-M   'P 1'
#
loop_
_entity.id
_entity.type
_entity.pdbx_description
1 polymer ?
#
loop_
_entity_poly.entity_id
_entity_poly.type
_entity_poly.pdbx_seq_one_letter_code
_entity_poly.pdbx_strand_id
1 'polypeptide(L)'
;MRTGCEPTRFGNEAKTIIQGDALTELKKIPAESVDLIFADPPYNIGKNFDGLIEAWKEDLFIDWLFEVIAECHRVLKKQGSMYIMNSTENMPFIDLQCRKLLPSKVASSGHMTVLECRRKNTTAPCTNPF
;
A
#
# COMPACT_ATOMS: atom_id res chain seq x y z
N MET A 1 -4.02 -15.00 5.08
CA MET A 1 -4.45 -15.51 6.41
C MET A 1 -5.33 -14.43 7.01
N ARG A 2 -6.66 -14.62 7.09
CA ARG A 2 -7.59 -13.61 7.63
C ARG A 2 -7.66 -13.81 9.14
N THR A 3 -6.97 -12.97 9.90
CA THR A 3 -7.01 -13.01 11.36
C THR A 3 -8.35 -12.42 11.82
N GLY A 4 -9.21 -13.27 12.41
CA GLY A 4 -10.51 -12.89 12.97
C GLY A 4 -10.41 -12.11 14.29
N CYS A 5 -9.52 -11.13 14.36
CA CYS A 5 -9.43 -10.23 15.50
C CYS A 5 -10.42 -9.08 15.31
N GLU A 6 -11.27 -8.83 16.31
CA GLU A 6 -12.14 -7.66 16.31
C GLU A 6 -11.28 -6.38 16.29
N PRO A 7 -11.58 -5.42 15.39
CA PRO A 7 -10.74 -4.25 15.22
C PRO A 7 -10.82 -3.35 16.45
N THR A 8 -9.67 -2.92 16.96
CA THR A 8 -9.61 -1.96 18.07
C THR A 8 -9.32 -0.57 17.51
N ARG A 9 -10.06 0.44 18.01
CA ARG A 9 -9.88 1.84 17.63
C ARG A 9 -9.29 2.62 18.80
N PHE A 10 -8.24 3.39 18.51
CA PHE A 10 -7.59 4.27 19.47
C PHE A 10 -7.62 5.71 18.94
N GLY A 11 -7.70 6.68 19.84
CA GLY A 11 -7.67 8.11 19.49
C GLY A 11 -9.06 8.78 19.47
N ASN A 12 -9.23 9.77 18.61
CA ASN A 12 -10.43 10.60 18.50
C ASN A 12 -10.76 10.95 17.04
N GLU A 13 -11.76 11.81 16.83
CA GLU A 13 -12.22 12.22 15.49
C GLU A 13 -11.13 12.86 14.62
N ALA A 14 -10.17 13.57 15.22
CA ALA A 14 -9.09 14.21 14.48
C ALA A 14 -7.97 13.23 14.10
N LYS A 15 -7.72 12.22 14.94
CA LYS A 15 -6.64 11.23 14.77
C LYS A 15 -7.08 9.89 15.32
N THR A 16 -7.31 8.93 14.45
CA THR A 16 -7.70 7.57 14.82
C THR A 16 -6.67 6.56 14.33
N ILE A 17 -6.31 5.61 15.20
CA ILE A 17 -5.53 4.42 14.84
C ILE A 17 -6.49 3.24 14.88
N ILE A 18 -6.50 2.44 13.82
CA ILE A 18 -7.30 1.22 13.73
C ILE A 18 -6.33 0.04 13.70
N GLN A 19 -6.39 -0.80 14.73
CA GLN A 19 -5.65 -2.05 14.79
C GLN A 19 -6.56 -3.20 14.34
N GLY A 20 -6.31 -3.73 13.15
CA GLY A 20 -7.10 -4.81 12.56
C GLY A 20 -6.53 -5.23 11.20
N ASP A 21 -7.25 -6.10 10.50
CA ASP A 21 -6.93 -6.43 9.11
C ASP A 21 -7.14 -5.20 8.22
N ALA A 22 -6.05 -4.71 7.63
CA ALA A 22 -6.03 -3.43 6.93
C ALA A 22 -7.06 -3.37 5.78
N LEU A 23 -7.19 -4.45 5.01
CA LEU A 23 -8.12 -4.51 3.87
C LEU A 23 -9.57 -4.53 4.34
N THR A 24 -9.87 -5.29 5.40
CA THR A 24 -11.21 -5.36 5.99
C THR A 24 -11.63 -4.00 6.55
N GLU A 25 -10.72 -3.28 7.23
CA GLU A 25 -11.02 -1.96 7.77
C GLU A 25 -11.11 -0.88 6.68
N LEU A 26 -10.27 -0.96 5.64
CA LEU A 26 -10.32 -0.06 4.49
C LEU A 26 -11.68 -0.10 3.78
N LYS A 27 -12.28 -1.30 3.65
CA LYS A 27 -13.63 -1.47 3.08
C LYS A 27 -14.74 -0.76 3.85
N LYS A 28 -14.54 -0.49 5.14
CA LYS A 28 -15.51 0.23 5.99
C LYS A 28 -15.41 1.75 5.83
N ILE A 29 -14.33 2.25 5.24
CA ILE A 29 -14.15 3.68 4.99
C ILE A 29 -15.05 4.10 3.81
N PRO A 30 -15.79 5.22 3.92
CA PRO A 30 -16.63 5.72 2.83
C PRO A 30 -15.86 5.95 1.52
N ALA A 31 -16.56 5.85 0.40
CA ALA A 31 -15.98 6.18 -0.89
C ALA A 31 -15.71 7.70 -1.00
N GLU A 32 -14.70 8.08 -1.78
CA GLU A 32 -14.34 9.49 -2.05
C GLU A 32 -14.23 10.37 -0.77
N SER A 33 -13.73 9.82 0.35
CA SER A 33 -13.63 10.54 1.62
C SER A 33 -12.20 10.92 2.02
N VAL A 34 -11.19 10.35 1.38
CA VAL A 34 -9.77 10.53 1.73
C VAL A 34 -9.07 11.44 0.71
N ASP A 35 -8.35 12.45 1.20
CA ASP A 35 -7.57 13.38 0.35
C ASP A 35 -6.19 12.82 -0.02
N LEU A 36 -5.56 12.08 0.89
CA LEU A 36 -4.21 11.55 0.73
C LEU A 36 -4.09 10.14 1.33
N ILE A 37 -3.54 9.22 0.55
CA ILE A 37 -3.21 7.86 0.99
C ILE A 37 -1.71 7.64 0.90
N PHE A 38 -1.13 7.06 1.95
CA PHE A 38 0.23 6.54 1.95
C PHE A 38 0.17 5.06 2.35
N ALA A 39 0.59 4.17 1.47
CA ALA A 39 0.50 2.73 1.65
C ALA A 39 1.87 2.06 1.40
N ASP A 40 2.25 1.17 2.31
CA ASP A 40 3.46 0.34 2.23
C ASP A 40 3.07 -1.12 2.49
N PRO A 41 2.32 -1.76 1.56
CA PRO A 41 1.94 -3.17 1.71
C PRO A 41 3.18 -4.08 1.63
N PRO A 42 3.08 -5.35 2.09
CA PRO A 42 4.16 -6.33 1.94
C PRO A 42 4.64 -6.48 0.48
N TYR A 43 5.91 -6.82 0.27
CA TYR A 43 6.48 -6.89 -1.09
C TYR A 43 6.53 -8.31 -1.64
N ASN A 44 6.38 -9.31 -0.77
CA ASN A 44 6.41 -10.73 -1.13
C ASN A 44 7.71 -11.18 -1.80
N ILE A 45 8.85 -10.64 -1.35
CA ILE A 45 10.19 -10.91 -1.89
C ILE A 45 11.03 -11.85 -0.99
N GLY A 46 10.38 -12.64 -0.13
CA GLY A 46 11.06 -13.62 0.72
C GLY A 46 11.83 -13.01 1.91
N LYS A 47 11.61 -11.72 2.22
CA LYS A 47 12.22 -11.09 3.39
C LYS A 47 11.56 -11.56 4.67
N ASN A 48 12.37 -11.65 5.72
CA ASN A 48 11.90 -11.93 7.07
C ASN A 48 11.82 -10.61 7.85
N PHE A 49 10.62 -10.23 8.24
CA PHE A 49 10.34 -9.10 9.09
C PHE A 49 9.92 -9.61 10.47
N ASP A 50 10.89 -9.77 11.36
CA ASP A 50 10.66 -10.16 12.76
C ASP A 50 9.81 -11.44 12.93
N GLY A 51 10.13 -12.47 12.14
CA GLY A 51 9.41 -13.75 12.11
C GLY A 51 8.27 -13.80 11.09
N LEU A 52 7.89 -12.67 10.49
CA LEU A 52 6.96 -12.62 9.38
C LEU A 52 7.73 -12.84 8.06
N ILE A 53 7.68 -14.07 7.55
CA ILE A 53 8.30 -14.41 6.27
C ILE A 53 7.32 -14.11 5.14
N GLU A 54 7.69 -13.19 4.26
CA GLU A 54 6.90 -12.85 3.07
C GLU A 54 7.08 -13.89 1.95
N ALA A 55 6.43 -15.05 2.10
CA ALA A 55 6.51 -16.17 1.16
C ALA A 55 5.11 -16.66 0.72
N TRP A 56 4.25 -15.73 0.31
CA TRP A 56 2.92 -16.04 -0.19
C TRP A 56 3.05 -16.57 -1.62
N LYS A 57 2.11 -17.44 -2.03
CA LYS A 57 1.99 -17.82 -3.45
C LYS A 57 1.75 -16.55 -4.28
N GLU A 58 2.55 -16.35 -5.31
CA GLU A 58 2.58 -15.13 -6.12
C GLU A 58 1.19 -14.68 -6.60
N ASP A 59 0.43 -15.56 -7.25
CA ASP A 59 -0.94 -15.24 -7.73
C ASP A 59 -1.84 -14.69 -6.60
N LEU A 60 -1.80 -15.31 -5.42
CA LEU A 60 -2.63 -14.91 -4.27
C LEU A 60 -2.19 -13.55 -3.72
N PHE A 61 -0.89 -13.27 -3.75
CA PHE A 61 -0.36 -11.98 -3.33
C PHE A 61 -0.73 -10.87 -4.31
N ILE A 62 -0.60 -11.12 -5.62
CA ILE A 62 -0.98 -10.15 -6.65
C ILE A 62 -2.48 -9.87 -6.63
N ASP A 63 -3.32 -10.90 -6.48
CA ASP A 63 -4.77 -10.72 -6.34
C ASP A 63 -5.12 -9.86 -5.12
N TRP A 64 -4.47 -10.12 -3.99
CA TRP A 64 -4.64 -9.33 -2.78
C TRP A 64 -4.16 -7.88 -2.96
N LEU A 65 -3.01 -7.67 -3.60
CA LEU A 65 -2.47 -6.34 -3.90
C LEU A 65 -3.41 -5.54 -4.80
N PHE A 66 -4.02 -6.19 -5.80
CA PHE A 66 -5.03 -5.56 -6.66
C PHE A 66 -6.28 -5.15 -5.90
N GLU A 67 -6.72 -5.96 -4.94
CA GLU A 67 -7.84 -5.63 -4.06
C GLU A 67 -7.52 -4.42 -3.19
N VAL A 68 -6.32 -4.35 -2.61
CA VAL A 68 -5.85 -3.18 -1.84
C VAL A 68 -5.85 -1.91 -2.70
N ILE A 69 -5.29 -1.96 -3.91
CA ILE A 69 -5.24 -0.79 -4.81
C ILE A 69 -6.66 -0.35 -5.20
N ALA A 70 -7.56 -1.30 -5.50
CA ALA A 70 -8.94 -0.99 -5.85
C ALA A 70 -9.70 -0.31 -4.70
N GLU A 71 -9.52 -0.79 -3.46
CA GLU A 71 -10.13 -0.19 -2.29
C GLU A 71 -9.54 1.18 -1.96
N CYS A 72 -8.22 1.36 -2.09
CA CYS A 72 -7.57 2.66 -1.96
C CYS A 72 -8.14 3.66 -2.99
N HIS A 73 -8.29 3.24 -4.25
CA HIS A 73 -8.90 4.07 -5.28
C HIS A 73 -10.35 4.45 -4.95
N ARG A 74 -11.15 3.52 -4.42
CA ARG A 74 -12.55 3.77 -4.03
C ARG A 74 -12.67 4.83 -2.94
N VAL A 75 -11.83 4.78 -1.91
CA VAL A 75 -11.89 5.73 -0.78
C VAL A 75 -11.25 7.09 -1.10
N LEU A 76 -10.38 7.14 -2.11
CA LEU A 76 -9.70 8.35 -2.53
C LEU A 76 -10.68 9.30 -3.24
N LYS A 77 -10.63 10.58 -2.89
CA LYS A 77 -11.36 11.64 -3.60
C LYS A 77 -10.88 11.77 -5.04
N LYS A 78 -11.73 12.34 -5.90
CA LYS A 78 -11.41 12.58 -7.32
C LYS A 78 -10.12 13.41 -7.51
N GLN A 79 -9.84 14.34 -6.61
CA GLN A 79 -8.63 15.17 -6.59
C GLN A 79 -7.57 14.70 -5.57
N GLY A 80 -7.79 13.57 -4.93
CA GLY A 80 -6.86 13.02 -3.96
C GLY A 80 -5.64 12.38 -4.63
N SER A 81 -4.58 12.23 -3.83
CA SER A 81 -3.33 11.59 -4.24
C SER A 81 -3.07 10.32 -3.42
N MET A 82 -2.46 9.32 -4.05
CA MET A 82 -2.04 8.09 -3.38
C MET A 82 -0.57 7.82 -3.68
N TYR A 83 0.18 7.46 -2.64
CA TYR A 83 1.54 6.98 -2.72
C TYR A 83 1.56 5.52 -2.26
N ILE A 84 2.01 4.63 -3.12
CA ILE A 84 2.20 3.21 -2.81
C ILE A 84 3.67 2.84 -2.95
N MET A 85 4.27 2.37 -1.86
CA MET A 85 5.64 1.88 -1.83
C MET A 85 5.62 0.37 -2.07
N ASN A 86 6.45 -0.12 -3.00
CA ASN A 86 6.61 -1.55 -3.24
C ASN A 86 7.98 -1.83 -3.89
N SER A 87 8.32 -3.12 -4.07
CA SER A 87 9.50 -3.54 -4.79
C SER A 87 9.36 -3.30 -6.30
N THR A 88 10.51 -3.23 -6.99
CA THR A 88 10.57 -3.01 -8.44
C THR A 88 9.87 -4.13 -9.22
N GLU A 89 9.91 -5.36 -8.70
CA GLU A 89 9.27 -6.55 -9.29
C GLU A 89 7.74 -6.41 -9.35
N ASN A 90 7.13 -5.73 -8.37
CA ASN A 90 5.68 -5.55 -8.31
C ASN A 90 5.18 -4.35 -9.13
N MET A 91 6.06 -3.44 -9.55
CA MET A 91 5.68 -2.21 -10.27
C MET A 91 4.85 -2.45 -11.55
N PRO A 92 5.17 -3.42 -12.43
CA PRO A 92 4.37 -3.67 -13.63
C PRO A 92 2.92 -4.06 -13.32
N PHE A 93 2.70 -4.86 -12.28
CA PHE A 93 1.36 -5.27 -11.85
C PHE A 93 0.57 -4.08 -11.31
N ILE A 94 1.21 -3.26 -10.48
CA ILE A 94 0.60 -2.03 -9.93
C ILE A 94 0.22 -1.07 -11.06
N ASP A 95 1.11 -0.84 -12.03
CA ASP A 95 0.83 0.02 -13.20
C ASP A 95 -0.38 -0.48 -13.99
N LEU A 96 -0.43 -1.78 -14.30
CA LEU A 96 -1.55 -2.39 -15.02
C LEU A 96 -2.88 -2.21 -14.27
N GLN A 97 -2.87 -2.40 -12.95
CA GLN A 97 -4.08 -2.24 -12.14
C GLN A 97 -4.53 -0.77 -12.08
N CYS A 98 -3.59 0.16 -11.89
CA CYS A 98 -3.90 1.59 -11.91
C CYS A 98 -4.47 2.04 -13.26
N ARG A 99 -3.94 1.57 -14.39
CA ARG A 99 -4.50 1.89 -15.72
C ARG A 99 -5.94 1.42 -15.90
N LYS A 100 -6.29 0.26 -15.35
CA LYS A 100 -7.68 -0.26 -15.38
C LYS A 100 -8.63 0.63 -14.58
N LEU A 101 -8.18 1.12 -13.43
CA LEU A 101 -9.00 1.92 -12.50
C LEU A 101 -9.06 3.41 -12.89
N LEU A 102 -8.02 3.91 -13.55
CA LEU A 102 -7.84 5.32 -13.93
C LEU A 102 -7.71 5.54 -15.44
N PRO A 103 -8.65 5.04 -16.28
CA PRO A 103 -8.53 5.15 -17.73
C PRO A 103 -8.54 6.61 -18.23
N SER A 104 -9.12 7.55 -17.47
CA SER A 104 -9.22 8.97 -17.84
C SER A 104 -8.15 9.89 -17.23
N LYS A 105 -7.48 9.49 -16.13
CA LYS A 105 -6.49 10.37 -15.44
C LYS A 105 -5.09 10.34 -16.04
N VAL A 106 -4.76 9.35 -16.86
CA VAL A 106 -3.47 9.31 -17.58
C VAL A 106 -3.38 10.45 -18.63
N ALA A 107 -4.52 11.01 -19.08
CA ALA A 107 -4.56 12.05 -20.11
C ALA A 107 -4.67 13.49 -19.55
N SER A 108 -5.04 13.70 -18.28
CA SER A 108 -5.20 15.04 -17.72
C SER A 108 -4.71 15.14 -16.28
N SER A 109 -3.52 15.74 -16.14
CA SER A 109 -2.97 16.48 -14.98
C SER A 109 -2.85 15.82 -13.60
N GLY A 110 -3.32 14.59 -13.38
CA GLY A 110 -3.01 13.83 -12.16
C GLY A 110 -1.65 13.14 -12.27
N HIS A 111 -0.57 13.80 -11.83
CA HIS A 111 0.75 13.15 -11.75
C HIS A 111 0.70 12.01 -10.72
N MET A 112 0.48 10.77 -11.17
CA MET A 112 0.86 9.59 -10.39
C MET A 112 2.37 9.43 -10.52
N THR A 113 3.10 10.05 -9.61
CA THR A 113 4.55 9.89 -9.52
C THR A 113 4.84 8.56 -8.83
N VAL A 114 5.20 7.54 -9.60
CA VAL A 114 5.84 6.35 -9.04
C VAL A 114 7.24 6.77 -8.58
N LEU A 115 7.38 7.00 -7.28
CA LEU A 115 8.68 7.27 -6.66
C LEU A 115 9.41 5.94 -6.48
N GLU A 116 10.25 5.58 -7.44
CA GLU A 116 11.18 4.46 -7.27
C GLU A 116 12.29 4.86 -6.28
N CYS A 117 12.12 4.51 -5.01
CA CYS A 117 13.19 4.65 -4.02
C CYS A 117 14.18 3.50 -4.18
N ARG A 118 15.23 3.67 -5.01
CA ARG A 118 16.35 2.74 -5.03
C ARG A 118 17.14 2.88 -3.72
N ARG A 119 17.06 1.89 -2.83
CA ARG A 119 18.09 1.72 -1.79
C ARG A 119 19.42 1.51 -2.50
N LYS A 120 20.34 2.47 -2.34
CA LYS A 120 21.75 2.20 -2.62
C LYS A 120 22.21 1.09 -1.68
N ASN A 121 22.80 0.04 -2.23
CA ASN A 121 23.40 -1.04 -1.47
C ASN A 121 24.58 -0.47 -0.67
N THR A 122 24.35 -0.04 0.57
CA THR A 122 25.42 0.43 1.45
C THR A 122 26.09 -0.78 2.09
N THR A 123 27.13 -1.31 1.44
CA THR A 123 28.19 -2.07 2.12
C THR A 123 29.12 -1.11 2.87
N ALA A 124 28.56 -0.18 3.64
CA ALA A 124 29.33 0.68 4.52
C ALA A 124 29.35 0.01 5.89
N PRO A 125 30.53 -0.38 6.43
CA PRO A 125 30.60 -0.92 7.78
C PRO A 125 30.10 0.13 8.77
N CYS A 126 29.16 -0.25 9.64
CA CYS A 126 28.74 0.56 10.77
C CYS A 126 29.92 0.71 11.73
N THR A 127 30.73 1.74 11.52
CA THR A 127 31.62 2.28 12.53
C THR A 127 31.22 3.73 12.78
N ASN A 128 30.36 3.95 13.79
CA ASN A 128 30.70 4.97 14.78
C ASN A 128 29.93 4.75 16.09
N PRO A 129 30.60 4.82 17.25
CA PRO A 129 29.98 4.89 18.56
C PRO A 129 29.92 6.35 19.00
N PHE A 130 28.80 7.03 18.79
CA PHE A 130 28.42 8.26 19.50
C PHE A 130 26.90 8.38 19.52
#